data_AF-M6CVJ0-F1
#
_entry.id   AF-M6CVJ0-F1
#
_cell.length_a   1.000
_cell.length_b   1.000
_cell.length_c   1.000
_cell.angle_alpha   90.00
_cell.angle_beta   90.00
_cell.angle_gamma   90.00
#
_symmetry.space_group_name_H-M   'P 1'
#
loop_
_entity.id
_entity.type
_entity.pdbx_description
1 polymer ?
#
loop_
_entity_poly.entity_id
_entity_poly.type
_entity_poly.pdbx_seq_one_letter_code
_entity_poly.pdbx_strand_id
1 'polypeptide(L)'
;MSKWYDPAELEAFLGSLPKFRNRLRLATEYKNLRTKAPKELRYIILIQRLYLQKKILLRRNEWMKRELRSIFSEKIHLESELESLEKRLKEIRDENTNLIGG
;
A
#
# COMPACT_ATOMS: atom_id res chain seq x y z
N MET A 1 -10.71 -9.11 -8.35
CA MET A 1 -9.72 -8.45 -7.48
C MET A 1 -8.44 -9.28 -7.49
N SER A 2 -7.40 -8.78 -8.16
CA SER A 2 -6.11 -9.47 -8.28
C SER A 2 -5.58 -9.82 -6.88
N LYS A 3 -5.18 -11.07 -6.65
CA LYS A 3 -4.49 -11.51 -5.44
C LYS A 3 -3.07 -10.92 -5.44
N TRP A 4 -2.97 -9.62 -5.20
CA TRP A 4 -1.82 -8.79 -4.79
C TRP A 4 -0.90 -9.34 -3.68
N TYR A 5 -1.04 -10.62 -3.32
CA TYR A 5 -0.13 -11.31 -2.44
C TYR A 5 -0.14 -12.81 -2.79
N ASP A 6 0.95 -13.29 -3.40
CA ASP A 6 1.15 -14.71 -3.60
C ASP A 6 1.77 -15.32 -2.33
N PRO A 7 1.14 -16.30 -1.68
CA PRO A 7 1.78 -17.09 -0.63
C PRO A 7 3.17 -17.61 -1.01
N ALA A 8 3.43 -17.85 -2.31
CA ALA A 8 4.75 -18.23 -2.81
C ALA A 8 5.80 -17.11 -2.68
N GLU A 9 5.42 -15.84 -2.92
CA GLU A 9 6.33 -14.69 -2.71
C GLU A 9 6.68 -14.50 -1.23
N LEU A 10 5.71 -14.75 -0.34
CA LEU A 10 5.95 -14.76 1.10
C LEU A 10 6.95 -15.85 1.48
N GLU A 11 6.77 -17.06 0.97
CA GLU A 11 7.68 -18.17 1.22
C GLU A 11 9.08 -17.93 0.64
N ALA A 12 9.19 -17.30 -0.52
CA ALA A 12 10.47 -16.90 -1.12
C ALA A 12 11.17 -15.85 -0.25
N PHE A 13 10.47 -14.80 0.17
CA PHE A 13 11.02 -13.76 1.04
C PHE A 13 11.44 -14.31 2.40
N LEU A 14 10.62 -15.19 2.97
CA LEU A 14 10.96 -15.93 4.16
C LEU A 14 12.21 -16.81 3.96
N GLY A 15 12.31 -17.53 2.84
CA GLY A 15 13.46 -18.37 2.48
C GLY A 15 14.77 -17.60 2.25
N SER A 16 14.69 -16.29 1.99
CA SER A 16 15.86 -15.40 1.88
C SER A 16 16.55 -15.12 3.22
N LEU A 17 15.85 -15.31 4.35
CA LEU A 17 16.43 -15.13 5.69
C LEU A 17 17.17 -16.42 6.10
N PRO A 18 18.50 -16.41 6.31
CA PRO A 18 19.29 -17.64 6.52
C PRO A 18 18.78 -18.52 7.67
N LYS A 19 18.39 -17.90 8.80
CA LYS A 19 17.83 -18.62 9.97
C LYS A 19 16.46 -19.24 9.68
N PHE A 20 15.71 -18.71 8.73
CA PHE A 20 14.38 -19.20 8.37
C PHE A 20 14.42 -20.20 7.22
N ARG A 21 15.37 -20.05 6.30
CA ARG A 21 15.63 -21.01 5.22
C ARG A 21 15.78 -22.44 5.74
N ASN A 22 16.56 -22.62 6.80
CA ASN A 22 16.76 -23.94 7.41
C ASN A 22 15.47 -24.50 8.02
N ARG A 23 14.66 -23.67 8.66
CA ARG A 23 13.38 -24.08 9.30
C ARG A 23 12.31 -24.39 8.27
N LEU A 24 12.24 -23.62 7.19
CA LEU A 24 11.39 -23.93 6.05
C LEU A 24 11.83 -25.21 5.38
N ARG A 25 13.13 -25.40 5.15
CA ARG A 25 13.67 -26.63 4.56
C ARG A 25 13.27 -27.84 5.38
N LEU A 26 13.44 -27.78 6.70
CA LEU A 26 12.97 -28.82 7.61
C LEU A 26 11.47 -29.07 7.47
N ALA A 27 10.63 -28.04 7.46
CA ALA A 27 9.18 -28.23 7.27
C ALA A 27 8.81 -28.82 5.90
N THR A 28 9.55 -28.46 4.85
CA THR A 28 9.42 -29.04 3.51
C THR A 28 9.84 -30.52 3.50
N GLU A 29 10.90 -30.88 4.23
CA GLU A 29 11.32 -32.27 4.40
C GLU A 29 10.19 -33.10 5.06
N TYR A 30 9.59 -32.60 6.16
CA TYR A 30 8.42 -33.25 6.77
C TYR A 30 7.24 -33.38 5.79
N LYS A 31 6.95 -32.32 5.01
CA LYS A 31 5.90 -32.35 4.00
C LYS A 31 6.16 -33.40 2.92
N ASN A 32 7.40 -33.50 2.44
CA ASN A 32 7.81 -34.46 1.42
C ASN A 32 7.72 -35.90 1.92
N LEU A 33 8.07 -36.12 3.19
CA LEU A 33 7.92 -37.41 3.88
C LEU A 33 6.46 -37.73 4.23
N ARG A 34 5.50 -36.84 3.93
CA ARG A 34 4.08 -36.93 4.34
C ARG A 34 3.89 -37.14 5.84
N THR A 35 4.86 -36.69 6.64
CA THR A 35 4.83 -36.78 8.10
C THR A 35 4.48 -35.42 8.70
N LYS A 36 3.88 -35.45 9.88
CA LYS A 36 3.49 -34.23 10.58
C LYS A 36 4.72 -33.59 11.22
N ALA A 37 5.03 -32.36 10.82
CA ALA A 37 6.10 -31.58 11.44
C ALA A 37 5.87 -31.38 12.95
N PRO A 38 6.95 -31.32 13.76
CA PRO A 38 6.88 -31.01 15.19
C PRO A 38 6.05 -29.76 15.47
N LYS A 39 5.36 -29.75 16.61
CA LYS A 39 4.42 -28.68 16.98
C LYS A 39 5.15 -27.33 17.07
N GLU A 40 6.35 -27.33 17.64
CA GLU A 40 7.24 -26.20 17.81
C GLU A 40 7.63 -25.61 16.45
N LEU A 41 8.03 -26.47 15.51
CA LEU A 41 8.41 -26.05 14.16
C LEU A 41 7.22 -25.39 13.42
N ARG A 42 6.02 -25.96 13.56
CA ARG A 42 4.80 -25.40 12.97
C ARG A 42 4.46 -24.03 13.56
N TYR A 43 4.57 -23.85 14.88
CA TYR A 43 4.33 -22.55 15.52
C TYR A 43 5.37 -21.50 15.13
N ILE A 44 6.64 -21.89 15.08
CA ILE A 44 7.72 -20.99 14.65
C ILE A 44 7.44 -20.47 13.24
N ILE A 45 7.08 -21.35 12.30
CA ILE A 45 6.73 -20.95 10.93
C ILE A 45 5.50 -20.05 10.90
N LEU A 46 4.45 -20.39 11.67
CA LEU A 46 3.24 -19.58 11.76
C LEU A 46 3.52 -18.17 12.28
N ILE A 47 4.23 -18.05 13.41
CA ILE A 47 4.59 -16.75 14.00
C ILE A 47 5.40 -15.91 13.01
N GLN A 48 6.33 -16.53 12.29
CA GLN A 48 7.18 -15.83 11.34
C GLN A 48 6.40 -15.37 10.10
N ARG A 49 5.46 -16.18 9.59
CA ARG A 49 4.51 -15.75 8.55
C ARG A 49 3.66 -14.56 9.01
N LEU A 50 3.11 -14.61 10.22
CA LEU A 50 2.31 -13.52 10.79
C LEU A 50 3.12 -12.22 10.95
N TYR A 51 4.35 -12.33 11.42
CA TYR A 51 5.24 -11.18 11.57
C TYR A 51 5.54 -10.51 10.23
N LEU A 52 5.74 -11.30 9.17
CA LEU A 52 5.98 -10.78 7.84
C LEU A 52 4.74 -10.16 7.21
N GLN A 53 3.58 -10.80 7.36
CA GLN A 53 2.29 -10.20 6.97
C GLN A 53 2.09 -8.84 7.66
N LYS A 54 2.37 -8.74 8.96
CA LYS A 54 2.32 -7.46 9.69
C LYS A 54 3.23 -6.41 9.06
N LYS A 55 4.49 -6.74 8.74
CA LYS A 55 5.44 -5.80 8.10
C LYS A 55 4.93 -5.29 6.75
N ILE A 56 4.37 -6.18 5.94
CA ILE A 56 3.83 -5.84 4.62
C ILE A 56 2.64 -4.90 4.76
N LEU A 57 1.71 -5.22 5.67
CA LEU A 57 0.55 -4.37 5.95
C LEU A 57 0.97 -2.98 6.46
N LEU A 58 2.02 -2.88 7.29
CA LEU A 58 2.55 -1.60 7.74
C LEU A 58 3.10 -0.76 6.60
N ARG A 59 3.95 -1.34 5.74
CA ARG A 59 4.48 -0.63 4.56
C ARG A 59 3.36 -0.17 3.63
N ARG A 60 2.35 -1.01 3.43
CA ARG A 60 1.18 -0.65 2.62
C ARG A 60 0.41 0.50 3.24
N ASN A 61 0.20 0.51 4.55
CA ASN A 61 -0.46 1.60 5.25
C ASN A 61 0.33 2.91 5.09
N GLU A 62 1.65 2.87 5.24
CA GLU A 62 2.52 4.04 5.02
C GLU A 62 2.45 4.56 3.59
N TRP A 63 2.47 3.66 2.60
CA TRP A 63 2.32 4.04 1.19
C TRP A 63 0.95 4.68 0.94
N MET A 64 -0.14 4.04 1.36
CA MET A 64 -1.50 4.59 1.23
C MET A 64 -1.65 5.97 1.91
N LYS A 65 -1.01 6.18 3.06
CA LYS A 65 -0.98 7.51 3.73
C LYS A 65 -0.25 8.56 2.90
N ARG A 66 0.79 8.19 2.15
CA ARG A 66 1.48 9.13 1.25
C ARG A 66 0.62 9.45 0.04
N GLU A 67 0.03 8.43 -0.59
CA GLU A 67 -0.90 8.62 -1.72
C GLU A 67 -2.06 9.52 -1.34
N LEU A 68 -2.72 9.26 -0.21
CA LEU A 68 -3.82 10.10 0.28
C LEU A 68 -3.37 11.55 0.49
N ARG A 69 -2.20 11.78 1.10
CA ARG A 69 -1.67 13.15 1.25
C ARG A 69 -1.45 13.83 -0.10
N SER A 70 -0.89 13.12 -1.08
CA SER A 70 -0.70 13.65 -2.44
C SER A 70 -2.03 14.06 -3.07
N ILE A 71 -3.03 13.17 -3.03
CA ILE A 71 -4.37 13.43 -3.56
C ILE A 71 -5.02 14.64 -2.88
N PHE A 72 -4.92 14.74 -1.55
CA PHE A 72 -5.47 15.88 -0.83
C PHE A 72 -4.75 17.19 -1.16
N SER A 73 -3.43 17.17 -1.32
CA SER A 73 -2.66 18.35 -1.74
C SER A 73 -3.04 18.80 -3.15
N GLU A 74 -3.21 17.86 -4.08
CA GLU A 74 -3.66 18.14 -5.45
C GLU A 74 -5.09 18.70 -5.46
N LYS A 75 -6.00 18.12 -4.67
CA LYS A 75 -7.36 18.63 -4.49
C LYS A 75 -7.36 20.10 -4.04
N ILE A 76 -6.58 20.42 -3.01
CA ILE A 76 -6.49 21.80 -2.48
C ILE A 76 -5.94 22.76 -3.54
N HIS A 77 -4.95 22.33 -4.31
CA HIS A 77 -4.38 23.14 -5.38
C HIS A 77 -5.44 23.45 -6.46
N LEU A 78 -6.17 22.43 -6.92
CA LEU A 78 -7.24 22.60 -7.91
C LEU A 78 -8.40 23.47 -7.39
N GLU A 79 -8.77 23.33 -6.11
CA GLU A 79 -9.80 24.18 -5.49
C GLU A 79 -9.36 25.66 -5.49
N SER A 80 -8.08 25.93 -5.20
CA SER A 80 -7.54 27.30 -5.24
C SER A 80 -7.45 27.86 -6.67
N GLU A 81 -7.06 27.03 -7.65
CA GLU A 81 -7.05 27.44 -9.06
C GLU A 81 -8.46 27.78 -9.54
N LEU A 82 -9.45 26.96 -9.19
CA LEU A 82 -10.84 27.20 -9.53
C LEU A 82 -11.33 28.54 -8.96
N GLU A 83 -11.09 28.80 -7.67
CA GLU A 83 -11.47 30.06 -7.03
C GLU A 83 -10.82 31.27 -7.73
N SER A 84 -9.55 31.14 -8.13
CA SER A 84 -8.85 32.21 -8.86
C SER A 84 -9.46 32.48 -10.24
N LEU A 85 -9.87 31.42 -10.95
CA LEU A 85 -10.49 31.52 -12.27
C LEU A 85 -11.90 32.09 -12.18
N GLU A 86 -12.69 31.70 -11.17
CA GLU A 86 -14.01 32.26 -10.91
C GLU A 86 -13.93 33.76 -10.62
N LYS A 87 -12.93 34.19 -9.83
CA LYS A 87 -12.69 35.60 -9.57
C LYS A 87 -12.35 36.38 -10.84
N ARG A 88 -11.42 35.87 -11.66
CA ARG A 88 -11.07 36.49 -12.95
C ARG A 88 -12.27 36.58 -13.90
N LEU A 89 -13.09 35.52 -13.95
CA LEU A 89 -14.28 35.50 -14.79
C LEU A 89 -15.30 36.55 -14.35
N LYS A 90 -15.45 36.74 -13.03
CA LYS A 90 -16.28 37.81 -12.48
C LYS A 90 -15.76 39.20 -12.87
N GLU A 91 -14.46 39.45 -12.71
CA GLU A 91 -13.82 40.71 -13.10
C GLU A 91 -14.05 41.03 -14.58
N ILE A 92 -13.86 40.05 -15.48
CA ILE A 92 -14.12 40.20 -16.92
C ILE A 92 -15.60 40.49 -17.20
N ARG A 93 -16.54 39.86 -16.47
CA ARG A 93 -17.97 40.14 -16.63
C ARG A 93 -18.30 41.56 -16.21
N ASP A 94 -17.79 41.99 -15.06
CA ASP A 94 -18.03 43.31 -14.51
C ASP A 94 -17.47 44.41 -15.44
N GLU A 95 -16.26 44.22 -15.99
CA GLU A 95 -15.67 45.11 -17.00
C GLU A 95 -16.52 45.20 -18.27
N ASN A 96 -16.99 44.08 -18.81
CA ASN A 96 -17.84 44.06 -20.00
C ASN A 96 -19.19 44.74 -19.77
N THR A 97 -19.80 44.57 -18.58
CA THR A 97 -21.05 45.28 -18.25
C THR A 97 -20.86 46.79 -18.16
N ASN A 98 -19.72 47.25 -17.64
CA ASN A 98 -19.39 48.67 -17.58
C ASN A 98 -19.14 49.29 -18.96
N LEU A 99 -18.63 48.52 -19.91
CA LEU A 99 -18.39 48.95 -21.29
C LEU A 99 -19.66 49.04 -22.15
N ILE A 100 -20.71 48.27 -21.83
CA ILE A 100 -21.98 48.25 -22.59
C ILE A 100 -23.00 49.26 -22.00
N GLY A 101 -22.87 49.60 -20.71
CA GLY A 101 -23.80 50.47 -19.99
C GLY A 101 -23.41 51.94 -19.87
N GLY A 102 -22.25 52.35 -20.39
CA GLY A 102 -21.80 53.76 -20.48
C GLY A 102 -21.88 54.28 -21.91
#